data_AF-A0A523X8N3-F1
#
_entry.id   AF-A0A523X8N3-F1
#
_cell.length_a   1.000
_cell.length_b   1.000
_cell.length_c   1.000
_cell.angle_alpha   90.00
_cell.angle_beta   90.00
_cell.angle_gamma   90.00
#
_symmetry.space_group_name_H-M   'P 1'
#
loop_
_entity.id
_entity.type
_entity.pdbx_description
1 polymer ?
#
loop_
_entity_poly.entity_id
_entity_poly.type
_entity_poly.pdbx_seq_one_letter_code
_entity_poly.pdbx_strand_id
1 'polypeptide(L)'
;MGSKWKLLMCLAFLLIILGLPMKAHAHGVRIEYTSSMAIEIVAKYDSGEPMSGAQVVVYAPDDPSTPWLTGVCDDEGRFSFIPDTSKPGTWDVQVRQAGHGDIVHIPIGEDMVVTGGTGGYTALQIVLMAACFIWGSVGTALY
;
A
#
# COMPACT_ATOMS: atom_id res chain seq x y z
N MET A 1 -20.69 42.62 71.28
CA MET A 1 -20.82 41.25 70.73
C MET A 1 -20.87 41.22 69.20
N GLY A 2 -20.13 42.10 68.49
CA GLY A 2 -20.41 42.38 67.07
C GLY A 2 -19.35 41.93 66.04
N SER A 3 -18.06 41.95 66.36
CA SER A 3 -17.01 41.71 65.34
C SER A 3 -16.64 40.24 65.15
N LYS A 4 -16.57 39.46 66.24
CA LYS A 4 -16.24 38.01 66.19
C LYS A 4 -17.31 37.19 65.45
N TRP A 5 -18.59 37.55 65.60
CA TRP A 5 -19.69 36.87 64.91
C TRP A 5 -19.73 37.19 63.41
N LYS A 6 -19.41 38.44 63.03
CA LYS A 6 -19.23 38.83 61.63
C LYS A 6 -18.07 38.07 60.99
N LEU A 7 -16.96 37.91 61.70
CA LEU A 7 -15.81 37.14 61.23
C LEU A 7 -16.16 35.65 61.02
N LEU A 8 -16.89 35.05 61.96
CA LEU A 8 -17.39 33.67 61.85
C LEU A 8 -18.37 33.48 60.68
N MET A 9 -19.29 34.42 60.46
CA MET A 9 -20.18 34.39 59.30
C MET A 9 -19.43 34.55 57.98
N CYS A 10 -18.47 35.47 57.90
CA CYS A 10 -17.63 35.64 56.71
C CYS A 10 -16.81 34.37 56.43
N LEU A 11 -16.26 33.74 57.47
CA LEU A 11 -15.48 32.51 57.33
C LEU A 11 -16.36 31.33 56.89
N ALA A 12 -17.55 31.19 57.47
CA ALA A 12 -18.52 30.16 57.08
C ALA A 12 -18.98 30.33 55.63
N PHE A 13 -19.26 31.57 55.22
CA PHE A 13 -19.65 31.89 53.85
C PHE A 13 -18.50 31.61 52.85
N LEU A 14 -17.27 31.97 53.20
CA LEU A 14 -16.09 31.68 52.39
C LEU A 14 -15.87 30.16 52.24
N LEU A 15 -16.00 29.39 53.31
CA LEU A 15 -15.89 27.93 53.28
C LEU A 15 -16.96 27.29 52.39
N ILE A 16 -18.20 27.82 52.37
CA ILE A 16 -19.26 27.35 51.49
C ILE A 16 -18.90 27.60 50.01
N ILE A 17 -18.34 28.75 49.68
CA ILE A 17 -17.94 29.09 48.30
C ILE A 17 -16.79 28.18 47.83
N LEU A 18 -15.80 27.90 48.69
CA LEU A 18 -14.68 27.01 48.34
C LEU A 18 -15.11 25.54 48.21
N GLY A 19 -16.22 25.13 48.83
CA GLY A 19 -16.73 23.76 48.78
C GLY A 19 -17.62 23.44 47.57
N LEU A 20 -17.94 24.41 46.71
CA LEU A 20 -18.79 24.20 45.54
C LEU A 20 -18.03 23.38 44.47
N PRO A 21 -18.57 22.24 44.00
CA PRO A 21 -17.92 21.43 42.97
C PRO A 21 -17.90 22.20 41.64
N MET A 22 -16.70 22.55 41.16
CA MET A 22 -16.52 23.11 39.83
C MET A 22 -16.34 22.00 38.79
N LYS A 23 -17.02 22.12 37.65
CA LYS A 23 -16.78 21.26 36.50
C LYS A 23 -15.41 21.59 35.91
N ALA A 24 -14.45 20.68 36.07
CA ALA A 24 -13.16 20.77 35.40
C ALA A 24 -13.29 20.20 33.98
N HIS A 25 -13.05 21.01 32.96
CA HIS A 25 -12.97 20.56 31.57
C HIS A 25 -11.55 20.08 31.27
N ALA A 26 -11.25 18.84 31.66
CA ALA A 26 -10.04 18.16 31.21
C ALA A 26 -10.21 17.76 29.74
N HIS A 27 -9.25 18.12 28.89
CA HIS A 27 -9.23 17.65 27.51
C HIS A 27 -8.71 16.20 27.49
N GLY A 28 -9.56 15.27 27.03
CA GLY A 28 -9.15 13.90 26.75
C GLY A 28 -8.60 13.79 25.33
N VAL A 29 -7.54 12.99 25.13
CA VAL A 29 -7.03 12.63 23.81
C VAL A 29 -7.46 11.19 23.51
N ARG A 30 -8.05 10.96 22.33
CA ARG A 30 -8.34 9.62 21.80
C ARG A 30 -7.39 9.35 20.63
N ILE A 31 -6.66 8.25 20.70
CA ILE A 31 -5.73 7.79 19.65
C ILE A 31 -6.21 6.41 19.21
N GLU A 32 -6.37 6.23 17.90
CA GLU A 32 -6.72 4.97 17.25
C GLU A 32 -5.66 4.67 16.18
N TYR A 33 -5.33 3.40 15.97
CA TYR A 33 -4.39 2.98 14.93
C TYR A 33 -4.90 1.73 14.21
N THR A 34 -4.44 1.52 12.98
CA THR A 34 -4.67 0.30 12.20
C THR A 34 -3.37 -0.05 11.51
N SER A 35 -2.96 -1.32 11.59
CA SER A 35 -1.78 -1.85 10.90
C SER A 35 -2.22 -2.59 9.64
N SER A 36 -1.59 -2.31 8.51
CA SER A 36 -1.88 -2.95 7.23
C SER A 36 -0.58 -3.19 6.46
N MET A 37 -0.57 -4.19 5.59
CA MET A 37 0.54 -4.47 4.70
C MET A 37 0.40 -3.64 3.42
N ALA A 38 1.44 -2.88 3.07
CA ALA A 38 1.52 -2.22 1.77
C ALA A 38 2.41 -3.04 0.82
N ILE A 39 2.01 -3.09 -0.45
CA ILE A 39 2.82 -3.61 -1.55
C ILE A 39 3.40 -2.41 -2.28
N GLU A 40 4.71 -2.45 -2.53
CA GLU A 40 5.42 -1.51 -3.38
C GLU A 40 5.85 -2.21 -4.67
N ILE A 41 5.60 -1.55 -5.80
CA ILE A 41 6.04 -1.91 -7.13
C ILE A 41 7.11 -0.91 -7.54
N VAL A 42 8.23 -1.41 -8.07
CA VAL A 42 9.28 -0.58 -8.66
C VAL A 42 9.43 -0.97 -10.12
N ALA A 43 8.94 -0.12 -11.02
CA ALA A 43 8.94 -0.34 -12.45
C ALA A 43 10.14 0.36 -13.11
N LYS A 44 10.93 -0.42 -13.87
CA LYS A 44 12.10 0.06 -14.59
C LYS A 44 12.13 -0.57 -15.97
N TYR A 45 12.67 0.17 -16.94
CA TYR A 45 13.05 -0.39 -18.24
C TYR A 45 14.24 -1.34 -18.07
N ASP A 46 14.51 -2.18 -19.08
CA ASP A 46 15.69 -3.06 -19.11
C ASP A 46 17.02 -2.28 -19.03
N SER A 47 17.02 -1.01 -19.42
CA SER A 47 18.14 -0.07 -19.25
C SER A 47 18.41 0.30 -17.79
N GLY A 48 17.49 -0.01 -16.87
CA GLY A 48 17.49 0.41 -15.47
C GLY A 48 16.84 1.78 -15.23
N GLU A 49 16.41 2.50 -16.27
CA GLU A 49 15.72 3.77 -16.15
C GLU A 49 14.34 3.58 -15.50
N PRO A 50 13.95 4.44 -14.53
CA PRO A 50 12.63 4.40 -13.93
C PRO A 50 11.51 4.61 -14.94
N MET A 51 10.42 3.87 -14.80
CA MET A 51 9.20 4.08 -15.60
C MET A 51 8.35 5.21 -14.97
N SER A 52 8.88 6.43 -14.95
CA SER A 52 8.19 7.61 -14.36
C SER A 52 6.88 7.89 -15.07
N GLY A 53 5.78 8.01 -14.34
CA GLY A 53 4.48 8.27 -14.94
C GLY A 53 3.83 7.07 -15.64
N ALA A 54 4.36 5.86 -15.45
CA ALA A 54 3.74 4.64 -15.98
C ALA A 54 2.35 4.40 -15.37
N GLN A 55 1.41 3.95 -16.19
CA GLN A 55 0.07 3.60 -15.74
C GLN A 55 0.10 2.25 -15.03
N VAL A 56 -0.54 2.19 -13.86
CA VAL A 56 -0.68 0.96 -13.07
C VAL A 56 -2.14 0.57 -12.99
N VAL A 57 -2.42 -0.72 -13.19
CA VAL A 57 -3.74 -1.32 -13.01
C VAL A 57 -3.60 -2.55 -12.12
N VAL A 58 -4.35 -2.57 -11.03
CA VAL A 58 -4.38 -3.67 -10.07
C VAL A 58 -5.71 -4.40 -10.21
N TYR A 59 -5.66 -5.72 -10.35
CA TYR A 59 -6.81 -6.60 -10.43
C TYR A 59 -6.88 -7.49 -9.20
N ALA A 60 -8.08 -7.61 -8.62
CA ALA A 60 -8.30 -8.47 -7.48
C ALA A 60 -8.49 -9.93 -7.92
N PRO A 61 -8.17 -10.92 -7.05
CA PRO A 61 -8.24 -12.33 -7.42
C PRO A 61 -9.65 -12.80 -7.81
N ASP A 62 -10.69 -12.15 -7.29
CA ASP A 62 -12.08 -12.51 -7.51
C ASP A 62 -12.70 -11.91 -8.78
N ASP A 63 -12.08 -10.87 -9.35
CA ASP A 63 -12.45 -10.30 -10.65
C ASP A 63 -11.18 -9.82 -11.41
N PRO A 64 -10.50 -10.72 -12.14
CA PRO A 64 -9.29 -10.38 -12.88
C PRO A 64 -9.58 -9.58 -14.17
N SER A 65 -10.85 -9.33 -14.50
CA SER A 65 -11.25 -8.63 -15.72
C SER A 65 -11.58 -7.16 -15.50
N THR A 66 -11.94 -6.79 -14.27
CA THR A 66 -12.27 -5.41 -13.89
C THR A 66 -11.16 -4.81 -13.03
N PRO A 67 -10.62 -3.64 -13.38
CA PRO A 67 -9.68 -2.93 -12.51
C PRO A 67 -10.24 -2.71 -11.11
N TRP A 68 -9.54 -3.22 -10.09
CA TRP A 68 -9.85 -2.93 -8.69
C TRP A 68 -9.29 -1.56 -8.27
N LEU A 69 -8.06 -1.26 -8.70
CA LEU A 69 -7.41 0.03 -8.48
C LEU A 69 -6.63 0.43 -9.74
N THR A 70 -6.62 1.72 -10.03
CA THR A 70 -5.74 2.30 -11.05
C THR A 70 -4.88 3.38 -10.44
N GLY A 71 -3.70 3.59 -11.00
CA GLY A 71 -2.74 4.56 -10.49
C GLY A 71 -1.65 4.88 -11.50
N VAL A 72 -0.67 5.64 -11.05
CA VAL A 72 0.48 6.07 -11.85
C VAL A 72 1.73 5.98 -10.99
N CYS A 73 2.84 5.50 -11.56
CA CYS A 73 4.13 5.50 -10.90
C CYS A 73 4.66 6.93 -10.68
N ASP A 74 5.38 7.14 -9.57
CA ASP A 74 6.11 8.38 -9.30
C ASP A 74 7.35 8.54 -10.19
N ASP A 75 8.12 9.62 -9.97
CA ASP A 75 9.33 9.93 -10.75
C ASP A 75 10.45 8.90 -10.61
N GLU A 76 10.42 8.08 -9.56
CA GLU A 76 11.34 6.95 -9.36
C GLU A 76 10.78 5.62 -9.89
N GLY A 77 9.64 5.66 -10.60
CA GLY A 77 8.99 4.48 -11.15
C GLY A 77 8.27 3.64 -10.09
N ARG A 78 7.98 4.21 -8.92
CA ARG A 78 7.38 3.49 -7.79
C ARG A 78 5.87 3.67 -7.75
N PHE A 79 5.18 2.63 -7.32
CA PHE A 79 3.75 2.67 -7.02
C PHE A 79 3.45 1.77 -5.83
N SER A 80 2.66 2.25 -4.87
CA SER A 80 2.31 1.46 -3.69
C SER A 80 0.80 1.40 -3.48
N PHE A 81 0.31 0.26 -3.02
CA PHE A 81 -1.08 0.07 -2.66
C PHE A 81 -1.23 -0.89 -1.48
N ILE A 82 -2.36 -0.80 -0.77
CA ILE A 82 -2.72 -1.70 0.31
C ILE A 82 -3.84 -2.61 -0.23
N PRO A 83 -3.58 -3.92 -0.44
CA PRO A 83 -4.60 -4.84 -0.93
C PRO A 83 -5.68 -5.07 0.13
N ASP A 84 -6.89 -5.40 -0.33
CA ASP A 84 -7.96 -5.85 0.56
C ASP A 84 -7.67 -7.29 1.03
N THR A 85 -7.27 -7.42 2.30
CA THR A 85 -6.91 -8.72 2.90
C THR A 85 -8.10 -9.67 3.06
N SER A 86 -9.34 -9.20 2.87
CA SER A 86 -10.52 -10.09 2.82
C SER A 86 -10.62 -10.88 1.51
N LYS A 87 -9.80 -10.53 0.50
CA LYS A 87 -9.71 -11.18 -0.82
C LYS A 87 -8.34 -11.89 -0.97
N PRO A 88 -8.14 -13.04 -0.30
CA PRO A 88 -6.91 -13.82 -0.47
C PRO A 88 -6.82 -14.40 -1.88
N GLY A 89 -5.61 -14.56 -2.38
CA GLY A 89 -5.34 -15.09 -3.73
C GLY A 89 -4.23 -14.34 -4.44
N THR A 90 -4.10 -14.59 -5.74
CA THR A 90 -3.11 -13.93 -6.59
C THR A 90 -3.68 -12.64 -7.15
N TRP A 91 -3.05 -11.53 -6.81
CA TRP A 91 -3.37 -10.22 -7.34
C TRP A 91 -2.49 -9.92 -8.56
N ASP A 92 -3.10 -9.41 -9.62
CA ASP A 92 -2.37 -9.08 -10.84
C ASP A 92 -2.15 -7.57 -10.89
N VAL A 93 -0.88 -7.17 -11.04
CA VAL A 93 -0.49 -5.77 -11.14
C VAL A 93 0.17 -5.54 -12.49
N GLN A 94 -0.54 -4.83 -13.37
CA GLN A 94 -0.05 -4.44 -14.67
C GLN A 94 0.56 -3.04 -14.59
N VAL A 95 1.78 -2.88 -15.12
CA VAL A 95 2.43 -1.57 -15.30
C VAL A 95 2.72 -1.36 -16.77
N ARG A 96 2.29 -0.22 -17.34
CA ARG A 96 2.48 0.11 -18.76
C ARG A 96 2.89 1.56 -18.99
N GLN A 97 3.82 1.76 -19.92
CA GLN A 97 4.22 3.07 -20.41
C GLN A 97 4.75 3.00 -21.84
N ALA A 98 4.26 3.87 -22.73
CA ALA A 98 4.76 4.03 -24.10
C ALA A 98 4.96 2.70 -24.86
N GLY A 99 3.98 1.80 -24.79
CA GLY A 99 4.02 0.50 -25.47
C GLY A 99 4.82 -0.60 -24.76
N HIS A 100 5.56 -0.26 -23.69
CA HIS A 100 6.25 -1.21 -22.82
C HIS A 100 5.38 -1.51 -21.59
N GLY A 101 5.55 -2.69 -21.00
CA GLY A 101 4.90 -3.04 -19.75
C GLY A 101 4.90 -4.52 -19.48
N ASP A 102 4.60 -4.86 -18.23
CA ASP A 102 4.57 -6.22 -17.73
C ASP A 102 3.45 -6.39 -16.69
N ILE A 103 3.16 -7.63 -16.31
CA ILE A 103 2.23 -7.99 -15.25
C ILE A 103 2.96 -8.80 -14.19
N VAL A 104 2.86 -8.39 -12.93
CA VAL A 104 3.37 -9.13 -11.78
C VAL A 104 2.20 -9.78 -11.05
N HIS A 105 2.38 -11.05 -10.69
CA HIS A 105 1.43 -11.87 -9.95
C HIS A 105 1.86 -11.94 -8.48
N ILE A 106 1.05 -11.39 -7.57
CA ILE A 106 1.41 -11.25 -6.16
C ILE A 106 0.49 -12.12 -5.31
N PRO A 107 0.99 -13.22 -4.71
CA PRO A 107 0.20 -14.04 -3.80
C PRO A 107 -0.01 -13.31 -2.46
N ILE A 108 -1.26 -13.13 -2.06
CA ILE A 108 -1.65 -12.58 -0.76
C ILE A 108 -2.47 -13.64 -0.01
N GLY A 109 -1.98 -14.11 1.14
CA GLY A 109 -2.59 -15.20 1.90
C GLY A 109 -1.56 -16.12 2.58
N GLU A 110 -1.99 -17.30 3.04
CA GLU A 110 -1.26 -18.14 4.01
C GLU A 110 0.11 -18.74 3.57
N ASP A 111 0.60 -18.51 2.35
CA ASP A 111 1.95 -18.90 1.94
C ASP A 111 2.67 -17.77 1.18
N MET A 112 2.99 -16.69 1.90
CA MET A 112 3.80 -15.60 1.35
C MET A 112 5.27 -16.02 1.21
N VAL A 113 5.59 -16.78 0.16
CA VAL A 113 6.97 -16.79 -0.35
C VAL A 113 7.14 -15.51 -1.16
N VAL A 114 7.64 -14.46 -0.51
CA VAL A 114 8.01 -13.20 -1.16
C VAL A 114 9.14 -13.48 -2.14
N THR A 115 8.77 -13.82 -3.37
CA THR A 115 9.71 -13.97 -4.47
C THR A 115 9.59 -12.71 -5.29
N GLY A 116 10.61 -11.84 -5.24
CA GLY A 116 10.67 -10.68 -6.12
C GLY A 116 10.64 -11.16 -7.56
N GLY A 117 9.53 -10.95 -8.25
CA GLY A 117 9.37 -11.30 -9.65
C GLY A 117 10.19 -10.33 -10.49
N THR A 118 11.33 -10.78 -11.00
CA THR A 118 12.04 -10.09 -12.08
C THR A 118 11.30 -10.40 -13.37
N GLY A 119 10.49 -9.46 -13.87
CA GLY A 119 10.05 -9.47 -15.25
C GLY A 119 11.26 -9.46 -16.18
N GLY A 120 11.34 -10.43 -17.10
CA GLY A 120 12.45 -10.56 -18.05
C GLY A 120 12.87 -12.01 -18.33
N TYR A 121 13.34 -12.28 -19.54
CA TYR A 121 13.90 -13.59 -19.91
C TYR A 121 15.38 -13.69 -19.55
N THR A 122 15.79 -14.84 -19.04
CA THR A 122 17.21 -15.15 -18.83
C THR A 122 17.96 -15.29 -20.16
N ALA A 123 19.27 -15.06 -20.15
CA ALA A 123 20.11 -15.26 -21.34
C ALA A 123 19.98 -16.69 -21.91
N LEU A 124 19.83 -17.70 -21.06
CA LEU A 124 19.61 -19.08 -21.47
C LEU A 124 18.28 -19.25 -22.21
N GLN A 125 17.19 -18.66 -21.69
CA GLN A 125 15.89 -18.67 -22.36
C GLN A 125 15.97 -18.00 -23.73
N ILE A 126 16.65 -16.86 -23.83
CA ILE A 126 16.85 -16.15 -25.11
C ILE A 126 17.59 -17.04 -26.11
N VAL A 127 18.69 -17.68 -25.69
CA VAL A 127 19.46 -18.59 -26.55
C VAL A 127 18.63 -19.80 -27.00
N LEU A 128 17.86 -20.40 -26.09
CA LEU A 128 16.96 -21.51 -26.43
C LEU A 128 15.88 -21.09 -27.43
N MET A 129 15.25 -19.93 -27.24
CA MET A 129 14.27 -19.40 -28.19
C MET A 129 14.88 -19.18 -29.58
N ALA A 130 16.09 -18.59 -29.65
CA ALA A 130 16.80 -18.40 -30.91
C ALA A 130 17.15 -19.73 -31.61
N ALA A 131 17.60 -20.74 -30.84
CA ALA A 131 17.92 -22.06 -31.38
C ALA A 131 16.68 -22.76 -31.95
N CYS A 132 15.54 -22.73 -31.24
CA CYS A 132 14.28 -23.28 -31.72
C CYS A 132 13.79 -22.58 -32.99
N PHE A 133 13.93 -21.26 -33.07
CA PHE A 133 13.57 -20.48 -34.26
C PHE A 133 14.43 -20.86 -35.48
N ILE A 134 15.76 -20.95 -35.30
CA ILE A 134 16.68 -21.36 -36.37
C ILE A 134 16.35 -22.78 -36.83
N TRP A 135 16.13 -23.70 -35.90
CA TRP A 135 15.77 -25.09 -36.23
C TRP A 135 14.46 -25.18 -37.01
N GLY A 136 13.42 -24.46 -36.59
CA GLY A 136 12.15 -24.41 -37.32
C GLY A 136 12.29 -23.82 -38.73
N SER A 137 13.13 -22.79 -38.88
CA SER A 137 13.42 -22.17 -40.18
C SER A 137 14.18 -23.12 -41.12
N VAL A 138 15.15 -23.88 -40.60
CA VAL A 138 15.88 -24.90 -41.37
C VAL A 138 14.96 -26.06 -41.73
N GLY A 139 14.13 -26.53 -40.79
CA GLY A 139 13.18 -27.61 -41.02
C GLY A 139 12.15 -27.28 -42.10
N THR A 140 11.69 -26.03 -42.17
CA THR A 140 10.78 -25.57 -43.23
C THR A 140 11.45 -25.28 -44.56
N ALA A 141 12.78 -25.08 -44.60
CA ALA A 141 13.52 -24.88 -45.84
C ALA A 141 13.93 -26.20 -46.53
N LEU A 142 13.92 -27.31 -45.78
CA LEU A 142 14.33 -28.64 -46.26
C LEU A 142 13.15 -29.57 -46.61
N TYR A 143 11.90 -29.09 -46.48
CA TYR A 143 10.65 -29.80 -46.79
C TYR A 143 9.66 -28.85 -47.47
#